data_AF-A0A7K1Y6Z7-F1
#
_entry.id   AF-A0A7K1Y6Z7-F1
#
_cell.length_a   1.000
_cell.length_b   1.000
_cell.length_c   1.000
_cell.angle_alpha   90.00
_cell.angle_beta   90.00
_cell.angle_gamma   90.00
#
_symmetry.space_group_name_H-M   'P 1'
#
loop_
_entity.id
_entity.type
_entity.pdbx_description
1 polymer ?
#
loop_
_entity_poly.entity_id
_entity_poly.type
_entity_poly.pdbx_seq_one_letter_code
_entity_poly.pdbx_strand_id
1 'polypeptide(L)' 'MSNNVKSGKEILDDFFAEILNIENVDPVIAKSLADLYAQGKLTDTNVKNELQKIREQNGH' A
#
# COMPACT_ATOMS: atom_id res chain seq x y z
N MET A 1 0.02 32.92 -1.89
CA MET A 1 -0.03 31.50 -1.47
C MET A 1 -0.75 30.75 -2.56
N SER A 2 -0.07 29.86 -3.27
CA SER A 2 -0.71 29.08 -4.33
C SER A 2 -1.53 27.98 -3.65
N ASN A 3 -2.86 28.05 -3.74
CA ASN A 3 -3.76 27.02 -3.23
C ASN A 3 -3.70 25.83 -4.20
N ASN A 4 -2.60 25.07 -4.13
CA ASN A 4 -2.41 23.90 -4.98
C ASN A 4 -3.26 22.76 -4.42
N VAL A 5 -4.44 22.58 -5.01
CA VAL A 5 -5.35 21.48 -4.68
C VAL A 5 -4.76 20.22 -5.31
N LYS A 6 -4.32 19.29 -4.45
CA LYS A 6 -3.81 17.98 -4.91
C LYS A 6 -4.93 17.20 -5.61
N SER A 7 -4.58 16.54 -6.71
CA SER A 7 -5.44 15.56 -7.35
C SER A 7 -5.57 14.30 -6.50
N GLY A 8 -6.62 13.51 -6.75
CA GLY A 8 -6.80 12.22 -6.08
C GLY A 8 -5.63 11.27 -6.29
N LYS A 9 -4.97 11.34 -7.45
CA LYS A 9 -3.76 10.55 -7.72
C LYS A 9 -2.60 11.00 -6.84
N GLU A 10 -2.34 12.30 -6.74
CA GLU A 10 -1.27 12.83 -5.88
C GLU A 10 -1.48 12.46 -4.42
N ILE A 11 -2.74 12.46 -3.95
CA ILE A 11 -3.07 12.03 -2.58
C ILE A 11 -2.71 10.54 -2.38
N LEU A 12 -3.02 9.68 -3.35
CA LEU A 12 -2.71 8.26 -3.27
C LEU A 12 -1.20 8.00 -3.40
N ASP A 13 -0.51 8.69 -4.29
CA ASP A 13 0.94 8.61 -4.47
C ASP A 13 1.66 8.97 -3.16
N ASP A 14 1.26 10.07 -2.50
CA ASP A 14 1.80 10.47 -1.21
C ASP A 14 1.50 9.44 -0.10
N PHE A 15 0.27 8.90 -0.07
CA PHE A 15 -0.11 7.90 0.93
C PHE A 15 0.75 6.64 0.80
N PHE A 16 0.90 6.08 -0.40
CA PHE A 16 1.66 4.85 -0.61
C PHE A 16 3.18 5.06 -0.51
N ALA A 17 3.68 6.29 -0.67
CA ALA A 17 5.06 6.64 -0.35
C ALA A 17 5.35 6.59 1.16
N GLU A 18 4.35 6.92 1.99
CA GLU A 18 4.49 7.05 3.45
C GLU A 18 3.88 5.88 4.24
N ILE A 19 3.22 4.92 3.58
CA ILE A 19 2.49 3.83 4.25
C ILE A 19 3.37 2.96 5.17
N LEU A 20 4.67 2.88 4.87
CA LEU A 20 5.68 2.20 5.68
C LEU A 20 5.99 2.91 7.01
N ASN A 21 5.69 4.20 7.10
CA ASN A 21 5.94 5.04 8.27
C ASN A 21 4.72 5.11 9.21
N ILE A 22 3.60 4.44 8.86
CA ILE A 22 2.40 4.43 9.70
C ILE A 22 2.64 3.55 10.93
N GLU A 23 2.50 4.16 12.09
CA GLU A 23 2.66 3.46 13.37
C GLU A 23 1.64 2.33 13.51
N ASN A 24 2.07 1.21 14.10
CA ASN A 24 1.24 0.01 14.33
C ASN A 24 0.74 -0.69 13.05
N VAL A 25 1.34 -0.38 11.88
CA VAL A 25 1.14 -1.15 10.65
C VAL A 25 2.30 -2.12 10.48
N ASP A 26 1.99 -3.37 10.16
CA ASP A 26 3.01 -4.37 9.85
C ASP A 26 3.79 -3.96 8.59
N PRO A 27 5.14 -3.83 8.67
CA PRO A 27 5.95 -3.37 7.54
C PRO A 27 5.88 -4.27 6.30
N VAL A 28 5.64 -5.58 6.47
CA VAL A 28 5.50 -6.52 5.35
C VAL A 28 4.19 -6.26 4.63
N ILE A 29 3.10 -6.09 5.37
CA ILE A 29 1.79 -5.75 4.81
C ILE A 29 1.84 -4.38 4.12
N ALA A 30 2.40 -3.36 4.78
CA ALA A 30 2.54 -2.02 4.21
C ALA A 30 3.31 -2.04 2.88
N LYS A 31 4.43 -2.77 2.84
CA LYS A 31 5.23 -2.93 1.63
C LYS A 31 4.47 -3.61 0.50
N SER A 32 3.77 -4.71 0.78
CA SER A 32 2.98 -5.42 -0.23
C SER A 32 1.89 -4.54 -0.83
N LEU A 33 1.23 -3.71 -0.03
CA LEU A 33 0.22 -2.76 -0.53
C LEU A 33 0.84 -1.65 -1.38
N ALA A 34 1.97 -1.08 -0.96
CA ALA A 34 2.70 -0.08 -1.75
C ALA A 34 3.17 -0.65 -3.11
N ASP A 35 3.70 -1.87 -3.11
CA ASP A 35 4.16 -2.54 -4.33
C ASP A 35 3.01 -2.80 -5.31
N LEU A 36 1.84 -3.24 -4.80
CA LEU A 36 0.64 -3.42 -5.62
C LEU A 36 0.16 -2.09 -6.23
N TYR A 37 0.19 -1.00 -5.46
CA TYR A 37 -0.17 0.32 -5.95
C TYR A 37 0.79 0.81 -7.04
N ALA A 38 2.10 0.74 -6.80
CA ALA A 38 3.14 1.17 -7.75
C ALA A 38 3.08 0.39 -9.08
N GLN A 39 2.66 -0.87 -9.04
CA GLN A 39 2.49 -1.72 -10.22
C GLN A 39 1.14 -1.51 -10.95
N GLY A 40 0.25 -0.66 -10.44
CA GLY A 40 -1.11 -0.51 -10.98
C GLY A 40 -1.98 -1.75 -10.78
N LYS A 41 -1.69 -2.56 -9.76
CA LYS A 41 -2.29 -3.87 -9.48
C LYS A 41 -3.05 -3.91 -8.16
N LEU A 42 -3.31 -2.78 -7.52
CA LEU A 42 -4.06 -2.68 -6.26
C LEU A 42 -5.56 -2.95 -6.45
N THR A 43 -5.89 -4.21 -6.75
CA THR A 43 -7.26 -4.71 -6.87
C THR A 43 -7.59 -5.61 -5.69
N ASP A 44 -8.88 -5.77 -5.39
CA ASP A 44 -9.35 -6.67 -4.32
C ASP A 44 -8.75 -8.08 -4.42
N THR A 45 -8.74 -8.66 -5.63
CA THR A 45 -8.17 -9.98 -5.89
C THR A 45 -6.67 -10.03 -5.56
N ASN A 46 -5.89 -9.05 -6.01
CA ASN A 46 -4.44 -9.06 -5.79
C ASN A 46 -4.08 -8.82 -4.33
N VAL A 47 -4.82 -7.94 -3.64
CA VAL A 47 -4.64 -7.72 -2.20
C VAL A 47 -4.91 -9.01 -1.42
N LYS A 48 -6.03 -9.70 -1.69
CA LYS A 48 -6.36 -10.97 -1.03
C LYS A 48 -5.28 -12.04 -1.26
N ASN A 49 -4.79 -12.15 -2.50
CA ASN A 49 -3.75 -13.10 -2.86
C ASN A 49 -2.43 -12.83 -2.12
N GLU A 50 -1.98 -11.57 -2.05
CA GLU A 50 -0.74 -11.21 -1.36
C GLU A 50 -0.85 -11.42 0.15
N LEU A 51 -1.97 -11.02 0.78
CA LEU A 51 -2.18 -11.23 2.21
C LEU A 51 -2.26 -12.72 2.57
N GLN A 52 -2.87 -13.54 1.71
CA GLN A 52 -2.88 -15.00 1.89
C GLN A 52 -1.46 -15.57 1.87
N LYS A 53 -0.63 -15.19 0.89
CA LYS A 53 0.77 -15.65 0.82
C LYS A 53 1.56 -15.28 2.06
N ILE A 54 1.42 -14.04 2.55
CA ILE A 54 2.09 -13.58 3.78
C ILE A 54 1.68 -14.45 4.97
N ARG A 55 0.38 -14.74 5.10
CA ARG A 55 -0.14 -15.59 6.17
C ARG A 55 0.41 -17.02 6.10
N GLU A 56 0.51 -17.59 4.91
CA GLU A 56 1.06 -18.92 4.68
C GLU A 56 2.57 -18.98 4.97
N GLN A 57 3.31 -17.91 4.66
CA GLN A 57 4.74 -17.79 4.93
C GLN A 57 5.06 -17.61 6.42
N ASN A 58 4.24 -16.85 7.15
CA ASN A 58 4.43 -16.56 8.58
C ASN A 58 3.80 -17.61 9.52
N GLY A 59 3.03 -18.56 8.97
CA GLY A 59 2.36 -19.62 9.72
C GLY A 59 3.21 -20.87 9.96
N HIS A 60 4.52 -20.82 9.66
CA HIS A 60 5.44 -21.94 9.75
C HIS A 60 6.56 -21.73 10.77
#